data_AF-A0A9W8CQA3-F1
#
_entry.id   AF-A0A9W8CQA3-F1
#
_cell.length_a   1.000
_cell.length_b   1.000
_cell.length_c   1.000
_cell.angle_alpha   90.00
_cell.angle_beta   90.00
_cell.angle_gamma   90.00
#
_symmetry.space_group_name_H-M   'P 1'
#
loop_
_entity.id
_entity.type
_entity.pdbx_description
1 polymer ?
#
loop_
_entity_poly.entity_id
_entity_poly.type
_entity_poly.pdbx_seq_one_letter_code
_entity_poly.pdbx_strand_id
1 'polypeptide(L)'
;MAQIKLPAGTAVNLENVPLHQFYHLSLHPATPVVIVAVYTLIVQYLNSSRGKSLSRIEAKRQGLQYSDDSQLDKCDVAADKAKKESSGPWMTAFIVLHNLALAVFSYWCATNYTAAFAQTVREEGLRCAYCDSNHTIWNNMFKFNYLFYLSKYYELIDTFIILAK
;
A
#
# COMPACT_ATOMS: atom_id res chain seq x y z
N MET A 1 -10.01 -31.10 -7.93
CA MET A 1 -9.94 -30.12 -6.83
C MET A 1 -8.48 -29.87 -6.50
N ALA A 2 -7.97 -28.66 -6.69
CA ALA A 2 -6.58 -28.33 -6.36
C ALA A 2 -6.47 -28.03 -4.86
N GLN A 3 -6.31 -29.08 -4.06
CA GLN A 3 -5.93 -28.97 -2.65
C GLN A 3 -4.42 -28.82 -2.58
N ILE A 4 -3.94 -27.71 -2.02
CA ILE A 4 -2.52 -27.54 -1.75
C ILE A 4 -2.27 -27.90 -0.29
N LYS A 5 -1.35 -28.84 -0.06
CA LYS A 5 -0.75 -29.06 1.25
C LYS A 5 0.36 -28.05 1.46
N LEU A 6 0.21 -27.21 2.48
CA LEU A 6 1.24 -26.29 2.88
C LEU A 6 2.21 -26.98 3.86
N PRO A 7 3.45 -26.50 4.00
CA PRO A 7 4.49 -27.13 4.84
C PRO A 7 4.09 -27.33 6.31
N ALA A 8 3.12 -26.55 6.80
CA ALA A 8 2.64 -26.59 8.17
C ALA A 8 1.53 -27.63 8.42
N GLY A 9 1.26 -28.55 7.50
CA GLY A 9 0.21 -29.57 7.66
C GLY A 9 -1.21 -29.06 7.38
N THR A 10 -1.36 -27.80 6.98
CA THR A 10 -2.64 -27.20 6.58
C THR A 10 -2.97 -27.56 5.12
N ALA A 11 -4.20 -27.99 4.87
CA ALA A 11 -4.72 -28.24 3.54
C ALA A 11 -5.73 -27.15 3.19
N VAL A 12 -5.51 -26.46 2.08
CA VAL A 12 -6.39 -25.37 1.67
C VAL A 12 -6.97 -25.60 0.29
N ASN A 13 -8.28 -25.35 0.17
CA ASN A 13 -8.97 -25.34 -1.10
C ASN A 13 -8.78 -23.97 -1.79
N LEU A 14 -8.06 -23.96 -2.91
CA LEU A 14 -7.81 -22.75 -3.69
C LEU A 14 -9.01 -22.26 -4.50
N GLU A 15 -10.05 -23.07 -4.70
CA GLU A 15 -11.17 -22.74 -5.59
C GLU A 15 -11.98 -21.54 -5.08
N ASN A 16 -12.05 -21.36 -3.76
CA ASN A 16 -12.73 -20.24 -3.11
C ASN A 16 -11.84 -19.00 -2.97
N VAL A 17 -10.60 -19.06 -3.47
CA VAL A 17 -9.60 -17.99 -3.36
C VAL A 17 -9.60 -17.19 -4.67
N PRO A 18 -9.96 -15.89 -4.64
CA PRO A 18 -9.89 -15.05 -5.83
C PRO A 18 -8.45 -15.00 -6.36
N LEU A 19 -8.27 -14.92 -7.67
CA LEU A 19 -6.93 -14.83 -8.28
C LEU A 19 -6.00 -16.01 -7.94
N HIS A 20 -6.55 -17.20 -7.68
CA HIS A 20 -5.77 -18.41 -7.38
C HIS A 20 -4.74 -18.76 -8.48
N GLN A 21 -4.98 -18.38 -9.73
CA GLN A 21 -4.03 -18.55 -10.84
C GLN A 21 -2.66 -17.89 -10.60
N PHE A 22 -2.64 -16.80 -9.80
CA PHE A 22 -1.41 -16.10 -9.44
C PHE A 22 -0.84 -16.56 -8.09
N TYR A 23 -1.44 -17.56 -7.45
CA TYR A 23 -1.07 -18.00 -6.10
C TYR A 23 0.42 -18.41 -6.02
N HIS A 24 0.83 -19.33 -6.89
CA HIS A 24 2.22 -19.82 -6.90
C HIS A 24 3.22 -18.72 -7.24
N LEU A 25 2.87 -17.83 -8.16
CA LEU A 25 3.74 -16.71 -8.52
C LEU A 25 3.85 -15.71 -7.37
N SER A 26 2.73 -15.27 -6.82
CA SER A 26 2.70 -14.23 -5.79
C SER A 26 3.34 -14.66 -4.47
N LEU A 27 3.20 -15.92 -4.05
CA LEU A 27 3.82 -16.44 -2.82
C LEU A 27 5.27 -16.91 -2.99
N HIS A 28 5.78 -17.00 -4.22
CA HIS A 28 7.16 -17.40 -4.41
C HIS A 28 8.09 -16.38 -3.74
N PRO A 29 9.06 -16.79 -2.90
CA PRO A 29 9.85 -15.86 -2.08
C PRO A 29 10.68 -14.88 -2.93
N ALA A 30 11.02 -15.26 -4.16
CA ALA A 30 11.71 -14.35 -5.09
C ALA A 30 10.81 -13.22 -5.62
N THR A 31 9.49 -13.41 -5.67
CA THR A 31 8.55 -12.44 -6.25
C THR A 31 8.55 -11.09 -5.52
N PRO A 32 8.39 -11.01 -4.20
CA PRO A 32 8.48 -9.72 -3.50
C PRO A 32 9.86 -9.08 -3.66
N VAL A 33 10.94 -9.87 -3.68
CA VAL A 33 12.31 -9.37 -3.86
C VAL A 33 12.47 -8.72 -5.25
N VAL A 34 12.04 -9.41 -6.30
CA VAL A 34 12.09 -8.90 -7.68
C VAL A 34 11.22 -7.66 -7.82
N ILE A 35 10.00 -7.66 -7.28
CA ILE A 35 9.10 -6.51 -7.35
C ILE A 35 9.72 -5.29 -6.67
N VAL A 36 10.30 -5.43 -5.47
CA VAL A 36 10.97 -4.32 -4.76
C VAL A 36 12.20 -3.84 -5.53
N ALA A 37 13.01 -4.74 -6.09
CA ALA A 37 14.16 -4.37 -6.90
C ALA A 37 13.75 -3.57 -8.14
N VAL A 38 12.74 -4.04 -8.89
CA VAL A 38 12.21 -3.33 -10.07
C VAL A 38 11.62 -1.99 -9.67
N TYR A 39 10.83 -1.95 -8.59
CA TYR A 39 10.23 -0.72 -8.07
C TYR A 39 11.31 0.32 -7.72
N THR A 40 12.32 -0.05 -6.95
CA THR A 40 13.39 0.88 -6.55
C THR A 40 14.18 1.40 -7.74
N LEU A 41 14.44 0.56 -8.76
CA LEU A 41 15.09 0.99 -9.99
C LEU A 41 14.24 2.00 -10.77
N ILE A 42 12.93 1.77 -10.89
CA ILE A 42 12.01 2.71 -11.57
C ILE A 42 11.99 4.04 -10.82
N VAL A 43 11.82 4.02 -9.50
CA VAL A 43 11.79 5.25 -8.69
C VAL A 43 13.11 6.01 -8.80
N GLN A 44 14.24 5.31 -8.73
CA GLN A 44 15.57 5.92 -8.87
C GLN A 44 15.72 6.57 -10.25
N TYR A 45 15.29 5.89 -11.32
CA TYR A 45 15.33 6.40 -12.68
C TYR A 45 14.45 7.65 -12.85
N LEU A 46 13.20 7.60 -12.38
CA LEU A 46 12.26 8.71 -12.48
C LEU A 46 12.69 9.92 -11.63
N ASN A 47 13.18 9.69 -10.41
CA ASN A 47 13.69 10.76 -9.54
C ASN A 47 14.98 11.37 -10.07
N SER A 48 15.86 10.60 -10.69
CA SER A 48 17.08 11.15 -11.32
C SER A 48 16.76 12.05 -12.53
N SER A 49 15.62 11.81 -13.19
CA SER A 49 15.17 12.59 -14.36
C SER A 49 14.41 13.85 -13.98
N ARG A 50 13.83 13.92 -12.77
CA ARG A 50 13.21 15.15 -12.25
C ARG A 50 14.30 16.02 -11.62
N GLY A 51 14.55 17.19 -12.20
CA GLY A 51 15.52 18.15 -11.66
C GLY A 51 15.27 18.42 -10.16
N LYS A 52 16.34 18.54 -9.37
CA LYS A 52 16.32 18.71 -7.91
C LYS A 52 15.51 19.94 -7.49
N SER A 53 14.20 19.78 -7.40
CA SER A 53 13.29 20.74 -6.78
C SER A 53 13.49 20.61 -5.28
N LEU A 54 14.29 21.53 -4.71
CA LEU A 54 14.49 21.59 -3.28
C LEU A 54 13.13 21.78 -2.60
N SER A 55 12.89 21.01 -1.54
CA SER A 55 11.74 21.25 -0.67
C SER A 55 11.76 22.70 -0.20
N ARG A 56 10.60 23.36 -0.08
CA ARG A 56 10.51 24.74 0.44
C ARG A 56 11.26 24.93 1.76
N ILE A 57 11.34 23.88 2.58
CA ILE A 57 12.05 23.88 3.85
C ILE A 57 13.58 23.84 3.63
N GLU A 58 14.06 23.04 2.68
CA GLU A 58 15.49 23.00 2.32
C GLU A 58 15.96 24.25 1.59
N ALA A 59 15.16 24.79 0.67
CA ALA A 59 15.45 26.05 -0.01
C ALA A 59 15.58 27.21 1.00
N LYS A 60 14.69 27.25 2.01
CA LYS A 60 14.75 28.25 3.09
C LYS A 60 15.94 28.02 4.03
N ARG A 61 16.33 26.77 4.29
CA ARG A 61 17.46 26.42 5.16
C ARG A 61 18.83 26.69 4.51
N GLN A 62 18.92 26.58 3.19
CA GLN A 62 20.14 26.84 2.42
C GLN A 62 20.38 28.33 2.15
N GLY A 63 19.57 29.23 2.71
CA GLY A 63 19.81 30.68 2.61
C GLY A 63 19.71 31.24 1.19
N LEU A 64 19.12 30.49 0.26
CA LEU A 64 18.79 30.97 -1.08
C LEU A 64 17.65 31.99 -0.91
N GLN A 65 18.02 33.25 -0.70
CA GLN A 65 17.08 34.35 -0.81
C GLN A 65 16.53 34.33 -2.23
N TYR A 66 15.21 34.14 -2.31
CA TYR A 66 14.44 34.53 -3.47
C TYR A 66 14.76 36.02 -3.73
N SER A 67 15.44 36.32 -4.84
CA SER A 67 15.72 37.69 -5.27
C SER A 67 14.38 38.41 -5.46
N ASP A 68 14.01 39.14 -4.42
CA ASP A 68 13.01 40.18 -4.41
C ASP A 68 13.55 41.31 -5.29
N ASP A 69 12.95 41.51 -6.46
CA ASP A 69 13.21 42.71 -7.24
C ASP A 69 11.89 43.28 -7.75
N SER A 70 11.73 44.59 -7.52
CA SER A 70 10.61 45.48 -7.87
C SER A 70 9.39 45.53 -6.94
N GLN A 71 9.56 46.27 -5.84
CA GLN A 71 8.70 47.39 -5.40
C GLN A 71 7.58 47.79 -6.39
N LEU A 72 6.29 47.67 -6.02
CA LEU A 72 5.24 48.72 -6.05
C LEU A 72 3.80 48.16 -5.89
N ASP A 73 3.08 48.74 -4.93
CA ASP A 73 1.62 48.88 -4.73
C ASP A 73 0.64 47.69 -4.60
N LYS A 74 0.03 47.65 -3.40
CA LYS A 74 -1.40 47.53 -3.06
C LYS A 74 -2.31 46.56 -3.85
N CYS A 75 -2.87 45.65 -3.03
CA CYS A 75 -4.13 44.93 -3.17
C CYS A 75 -4.26 44.03 -4.40
N ASP A 76 -4.43 42.75 -4.08
CA ASP A 76 -4.72 41.66 -5.01
C ASP A 76 -3.50 41.21 -5.85
N VAL A 77 -3.36 39.89 -5.98
CA VAL A 77 -2.44 39.21 -6.91
C VAL A 77 -0.96 39.10 -6.48
N ALA A 78 -0.66 38.24 -5.49
CA ALA A 78 0.67 37.61 -5.38
C ALA A 78 0.66 36.26 -4.63
N ALA A 79 -0.44 35.51 -4.71
CA ALA A 79 -0.48 34.10 -4.32
C ALA A 79 0.10 33.16 -5.42
N ASP A 80 0.75 33.73 -6.43
CA ASP A 80 1.29 33.04 -7.59
C ASP A 80 2.81 33.17 -7.61
N LYS A 81 3.48 32.02 -7.45
CA LYS A 81 4.84 31.65 -7.96
C LYS A 81 5.66 30.76 -7.03
N ALA A 82 5.05 30.20 -5.99
CA ALA A 82 5.51 28.89 -5.57
C ALA A 82 4.70 27.87 -6.38
N LYS A 83 5.21 27.48 -7.57
CA LYS A 83 4.62 26.49 -8.49
C LYS A 83 3.91 25.39 -7.69
N LYS A 84 2.61 25.55 -7.51
CA LYS A 84 1.73 24.54 -6.98
C LYS A 84 1.55 23.61 -8.16
N GLU A 85 2.25 22.48 -8.18
CA GLU A 85 1.88 21.39 -9.07
C GLU A 85 0.44 21.01 -8.68
N SER A 86 -0.52 21.67 -9.31
CA SER A 86 -1.93 21.43 -9.10
C SER A 86 -2.20 20.10 -9.77
N SER A 87 -2.14 19.01 -9.02
CA SER A 87 -2.85 17.81 -9.45
C SER A 87 -4.27 18.22 -9.75
N GLY A 88 -4.73 17.93 -10.97
CA GLY A 88 -6.10 18.23 -11.37
C GLY A 88 -7.08 17.68 -10.32
N PRO A 89 -8.24 18.32 -10.11
CA PRO A 89 -9.22 17.90 -9.11
C PRO A 89 -9.60 16.41 -9.25
N TRP A 90 -9.58 15.89 -10.48
CA TRP A 90 -9.77 14.48 -10.81
C TRP A 90 -8.69 13.55 -10.24
N MET A 91 -7.41 13.92 -10.34
CA MET A 91 -6.31 13.12 -9.79
C MET A 91 -6.37 13.08 -8.27
N THR A 92 -6.67 14.22 -7.63
CA THR A 92 -6.88 14.28 -6.18
C THR A 92 -8.07 13.43 -5.75
N ALA A 93 -9.20 13.51 -6.45
CA ALA A 93 -10.38 12.70 -6.17
C ALA A 93 -10.09 11.20 -6.33
N PHE A 94 -9.34 10.81 -7.37
CA PHE A 94 -8.92 9.45 -7.61
C PHE A 94 -8.05 8.90 -6.47
N ILE A 95 -7.01 9.64 -6.05
CA ILE A 95 -6.14 9.26 -4.93
C ILE A 95 -6.95 9.05 -3.65
N VAL A 96 -7.86 9.98 -3.34
CA VAL A 96 -8.72 9.89 -2.14
C VAL A 96 -9.64 8.66 -2.20
N LEU A 97 -10.31 8.45 -3.33
CA LEU A 97 -11.23 7.32 -3.51
C LEU A 97 -10.49 5.97 -3.46
N HIS A 98 -9.30 5.89 -4.06
CA HIS A 98 -8.45 4.71 -4.02
C HIS A 98 -7.99 4.38 -2.60
N ASN A 99 -7.46 5.36 -1.87
CA ASN A 99 -7.03 5.18 -0.48
C ASN A 99 -8.19 4.84 0.45
N LEU A 100 -9.37 5.42 0.22
CA LEU A 100 -10.59 5.06 0.93
C LEU A 100 -11.00 3.59 0.65
N ALA A 101 -10.93 3.15 -0.60
CA ALA A 101 -11.22 1.75 -0.95
C ALA A 101 -10.27 0.78 -0.25
N LEU A 102 -8.98 1.10 -0.18
CA LEU A 102 -7.98 0.31 0.55
C LEU A 102 -8.22 0.31 2.07
N ALA A 103 -8.64 1.45 2.63
CA ALA A 103 -8.99 1.54 4.04
C ALA A 103 -10.22 0.67 4.38
N VAL A 104 -11.27 0.73 3.56
CA VAL A 104 -12.47 -0.10 3.72
C VAL A 104 -12.13 -1.59 3.59
N PHE A 105 -11.33 -1.96 2.60
CA PHE A 105 -10.87 -3.34 2.42
C PHE A 105 -10.05 -3.84 3.63
N SER A 106 -9.14 -3.01 4.14
CA SER A 106 -8.33 -3.32 5.32
C SER A 106 -9.21 -3.52 6.57
N TYR A 107 -10.20 -2.65 6.78
CA TYR A 107 -11.16 -2.78 7.87
C TYR A 107 -12.01 -4.05 7.74
N TRP A 108 -12.43 -4.40 6.53
CA TRP A 108 -13.17 -5.64 6.28
C TRP A 108 -12.31 -6.88 6.62
N CYS A 109 -11.04 -6.92 6.23
CA CYS A 109 -10.14 -8.01 6.64
C CYS A 109 -9.99 -8.06 8.16
N ALA A 110 -9.76 -6.90 8.81
CA ALA A 110 -9.55 -6.83 10.26
C ALA A 110 -10.76 -7.33 11.07
N THR A 111 -11.99 -7.01 10.64
CA THR A 111 -13.21 -7.48 11.32
C THR A 111 -13.38 -9.00 11.23
N ASN A 112 -13.08 -9.62 10.08
CA ASN A 112 -13.11 -11.08 9.93
C ASN A 112 -12.04 -11.77 10.79
N TYR A 113 -10.81 -11.24 10.80
CA TYR A 113 -9.74 -11.76 11.65
C TYR A 113 -10.08 -11.64 13.14
N THR A 114 -10.61 -10.49 13.55
CA THR A 114 -10.98 -10.26 14.96
C THR A 114 -12.07 -11.22 15.39
N ALA A 115 -13.08 -11.44 14.53
CA ALA A 115 -14.16 -12.38 14.81
C ALA A 115 -13.64 -13.84 14.89
N ALA A 116 -12.82 -14.28 13.94
CA ALA A 116 -12.25 -15.62 13.93
C ALA A 116 -11.31 -15.86 15.13
N PHE A 117 -10.49 -14.86 15.48
CA PHE A 117 -9.62 -14.91 16.65
C PHE A 117 -10.45 -14.97 17.94
N ALA A 118 -11.44 -14.09 18.10
CA ALA A 118 -12.32 -14.09 19.28
C ALA A 118 -13.08 -15.41 19.43
N GLN A 119 -13.53 -16.02 18.33
CA GLN A 119 -14.14 -17.33 18.34
C GLN A 119 -13.15 -18.42 18.80
N THR A 120 -11.95 -18.45 18.22
CA THR A 120 -10.91 -19.42 18.60
C THR A 120 -10.48 -19.27 20.06
N VAL A 121 -10.40 -18.03 20.57
CA VAL A 121 -10.13 -17.77 21.99
C VAL A 121 -11.23 -18.36 22.89
N ARG A 122 -12.50 -18.25 22.48
CA ARG A 122 -13.64 -18.78 23.25
C ARG A 122 -13.71 -20.31 23.22
N GLU A 123 -13.39 -20.91 22.08
CA GLU A 123 -13.53 -22.35 21.85
C GLU A 123 -12.29 -23.15 22.30
N GLU A 124 -11.09 -22.61 22.08
CA GLU A 124 -9.83 -23.34 22.25
C GLU A 124 -8.88 -22.69 23.27
N GLY A 125 -9.18 -21.46 23.70
CA GLY A 125 -8.37 -20.68 24.65
C GLY A 125 -7.33 -19.78 23.99
N LEU A 126 -6.81 -18.81 24.76
CA LEU A 126 -5.88 -17.77 24.28
C LEU A 126 -4.58 -18.33 23.69
N ARG A 127 -4.00 -19.36 24.31
CA ARG A 127 -2.75 -19.96 23.84
C ARG A 127 -2.93 -20.65 22.48
N CYS A 128 -4.05 -21.36 22.30
CA CYS A 128 -4.39 -22.00 21.04
C CYS A 128 -4.68 -20.96 19.96
N ALA A 129 -5.41 -19.89 20.27
CA ALA A 129 -5.66 -18.81 19.31
C ALA A 129 -4.40 -18.05 18.89
N TYR A 130 -3.43 -17.86 19.78
CA TYR A 130 -2.19 -17.13 19.46
C TYR A 130 -1.17 -17.99 18.70
N CYS A 131 -0.99 -19.25 19.12
CA CYS A 131 -0.08 -20.19 18.44
C CYS A 131 -0.73 -20.86 17.22
N ASP A 132 -2.05 -20.74 17.09
CA ASP A 132 -2.89 -21.47 16.13
C ASP A 132 -2.55 -22.97 16.06
N SER A 133 -2.38 -23.60 17.23
CA SER A 133 -1.87 -24.99 17.35
C SER A 133 -2.75 -26.02 16.64
N ASN A 134 -4.05 -25.74 16.50
CA ASN A 134 -5.02 -26.58 15.79
C ASN A 134 -5.23 -26.14 14.33
N HIS A 135 -4.52 -25.11 13.87
CA HIS A 135 -4.65 -24.50 12.54
C HIS A 135 -6.06 -23.98 12.22
N THR A 136 -6.86 -23.70 13.24
CA THR A 136 -8.25 -23.25 13.09
C THR A 136 -8.32 -21.89 12.39
N ILE A 137 -7.45 -20.95 12.77
CA ILE A 137 -7.41 -19.63 12.14
C ILE A 137 -6.84 -19.75 10.73
N TRP A 138 -5.73 -20.47 10.55
CA TRP A 138 -5.09 -20.65 9.25
C TRP A 138 -5.99 -21.29 8.20
N ASN A 139 -6.72 -22.35 8.57
CA ASN A 139 -7.57 -23.07 7.63
C ASN A 139 -8.81 -22.25 7.23
N ASN A 140 -9.42 -21.54 8.19
CA ASN A 140 -10.64 -20.80 7.94
C ASN A 140 -10.38 -19.43 7.29
N MET A 141 -9.29 -18.75 7.66
CA MET A 141 -9.01 -17.38 7.23
C MET A 141 -8.03 -17.29 6.07
N PHE A 142 -7.60 -18.41 5.48
CA PHE A 142 -6.62 -18.40 4.38
C PHE A 142 -7.00 -17.46 3.23
N LYS A 143 -8.28 -17.42 2.85
CA LYS A 143 -8.78 -16.52 1.80
C LYS A 143 -8.44 -15.06 2.13
N PHE A 144 -8.69 -14.64 3.37
CA PHE A 144 -8.41 -13.27 3.82
C PHE A 144 -6.91 -13.02 3.95
N ASN A 145 -6.13 -14.00 4.43
CA ASN A 145 -4.66 -13.94 4.43
C ASN A 145 -4.11 -13.68 3.03
N TYR A 146 -4.58 -14.44 2.04
CA TYR A 146 -4.12 -14.31 0.66
C TYR A 146 -4.52 -12.97 0.04
N LEU A 147 -5.77 -12.55 0.24
CA LEU A 147 -6.25 -11.26 -0.29
C LEU A 147 -5.53 -10.07 0.36
N PHE A 148 -5.30 -10.12 1.67
CA PHE A 148 -4.54 -9.09 2.38
C PHE A 148 -3.07 -9.08 1.95
N TYR A 149 -2.48 -10.25 1.68
CA TYR A 149 -1.15 -10.34 1.09
C TYR A 149 -1.10 -9.70 -0.31
N LEU A 150 -2.08 -9.98 -1.17
CA LEU A 150 -2.17 -9.36 -2.48
C LEU A 150 -2.37 -7.84 -2.42
N SER A 151 -3.11 -7.32 -1.43
CA SER A 151 -3.30 -5.87 -1.31
C SER A 151 -2.00 -5.13 -1.03
N LYS A 152 -0.96 -5.78 -0.47
CA LYS A 152 0.37 -5.18 -0.31
C LYS A 152 1.08 -4.92 -1.64
N TYR A 153 0.88 -5.78 -2.64
CA TYR A 153 1.37 -5.49 -3.99
C TYR A 153 0.60 -4.33 -4.62
N TYR A 154 -0.69 -4.21 -4.32
CA TYR A 154 -1.51 -3.11 -4.80
C TYR A 154 -1.13 -1.76 -4.16
N GLU A 155 -0.68 -1.73 -2.90
CA GLU A 155 -0.12 -0.52 -2.25
C GLU A 155 1.10 0.06 -3.00
N LEU A 156 1.86 -0.76 -3.76
CA LEU A 156 2.92 -0.25 -4.63
C LEU A 156 2.38 0.58 -5.80
N ILE A 157 1.18 0.26 -6.28
CA ILE A 157 0.50 1.01 -7.35
C ILE A 157 0.09 2.40 -6.84
N ASP A 158 -0.39 2.52 -5.61
CA ASP A 158 -0.64 3.83 -4.97
C ASP A 158 0.61 4.71 -5.01
N THR A 159 1.78 4.13 -4.74
CA THR A 159 3.04 4.87 -4.80
C THR A 159 3.40 5.31 -6.23
N PHE A 160 3.16 4.46 -7.24
CA PHE A 160 3.33 4.87 -8.64
C PHE A 160 2.38 5.98 -9.07
N ILE A 161 1.12 5.94 -8.63
CA ILE A 161 0.12 7.00 -8.88
C ILE A 161 0.60 8.32 -8.31
N ILE A 162 1.14 8.33 -7.09
CA ILE A 162 1.68 9.54 -6.45
C ILE A 162 2.92 10.05 -7.18
N LEU A 163 3.83 9.17 -7.61
CA LEU A 163 5.03 9.56 -8.35
C LEU A 163 4.74 10.02 -9.78
N ALA A 164 3.63 9.60 -10.39
CA ALA A 164 3.22 10.05 -11.72
C ALA A 164 2.64 11.47 -11.72
N LYS A 165 2.27 12.00 -10.54
CA LYS A 165 1.96 13.41 -10.35
C LYS A 165 3.21 14.27 -10.52
#